data_AF-A0A9K3L4E8-F1
#
_entry.id   AF-A0A9K3L4E8-F1
#
_cell.length_a   1.000
_cell.length_b   1.000
_cell.length_c   1.000
_cell.angle_alpha   90.00
_cell.angle_beta   90.00
_cell.angle_gamma   90.00
#
_symmetry.space_group_name_H-M   'P 1'
#
loop_
_entity.id
_entity.type
_entity.pdbx_description
1 polymer ?
#
loop_
_entity_poly.entity_id
_entity_poly.type
_entity_poly.pdbx_seq_one_letter_code
_entity_poly.pdbx_strand_id
1 'polypeptide(L)'
;MGGASSGGGGVQLPPEPDLKGPLKPVSETTPVERLTGVAAGITAILALSAMVVEGGTVVVVAGILSIIMGPYAYYQQTKLTDVKTLKETTAAVEREVKRLKDENIKLAKTVDDLGETIDGLQDIGDALEVIQNTQDQSVSAFEKQVEENKEILARMKQSTRGRVIQNLISIIYRGDSNQDNIICDEEVDEVISGLKDVAGVTVYEDRLRAAIVGKSIESVVDVVQNLLSESVPSEDQIFEVLSMSEK
;
A
#
# COMPACT_ATOMS: atom_id res chain seq x y z
N MET A 1 17.43 -28.49 -51.65
CA MET A 1 16.26 -29.40 -51.62
C MET A 1 16.11 -29.82 -50.17
N GLY A 2 15.09 -29.50 -49.40
CA GLY A 2 13.78 -28.91 -49.64
C GLY A 2 12.93 -29.37 -48.45
N GLY A 3 12.16 -28.48 -47.84
CA GLY A 3 11.19 -28.86 -46.81
C GLY A 3 11.07 -27.88 -45.66
N ALA A 4 10.33 -26.81 -45.91
CA ALA A 4 9.81 -25.90 -44.89
C ALA A 4 8.68 -26.56 -44.07
N SER A 5 8.55 -26.16 -42.80
CA SER A 5 7.33 -26.25 -41.99
C SER A 5 7.48 -25.24 -40.85
N SER A 6 7.13 -23.97 -41.08
CA SER A 6 5.81 -23.40 -40.78
C SER A 6 5.48 -23.39 -39.29
N GLY A 7 6.09 -22.44 -38.57
CA GLY A 7 5.70 -22.07 -37.22
C GLY A 7 4.37 -21.35 -37.22
N GLY A 8 3.29 -22.09 -36.97
CA GLY A 8 1.99 -21.54 -36.61
C GLY A 8 1.97 -21.28 -35.11
N GLY A 9 1.94 -20.00 -34.72
CA GLY A 9 1.65 -19.58 -33.35
C GLY A 9 0.22 -19.99 -32.98
N GLY A 10 0.08 -21.16 -32.37
CA GLY A 10 -1.17 -21.61 -31.77
C GLY A 10 -1.44 -20.77 -30.53
N VAL A 11 -2.50 -19.96 -30.58
CA VAL A 11 -3.13 -19.38 -29.39
C VAL A 11 -3.48 -20.54 -28.47
N GLN A 12 -2.80 -20.61 -27.33
CA GLN A 12 -3.01 -21.63 -26.32
C GLN A 12 -4.32 -21.29 -25.60
N LEU A 13 -5.43 -21.85 -26.10
CA LEU A 13 -6.71 -21.78 -25.43
C LEU A 13 -6.58 -22.45 -24.04
N PRO A 14 -7.22 -21.90 -23.00
CA PRO A 14 -7.25 -22.55 -21.69
C PRO A 14 -7.77 -23.99 -21.85
N PRO A 15 -7.25 -24.95 -21.05
CA PRO A 15 -7.66 -26.34 -21.14
C PRO A 15 -9.19 -26.41 -21.05
N GLU A 16 -9.80 -27.10 -22.02
CA GLU A 16 -11.24 -27.33 -22.03
C GLU A 16 -11.67 -27.86 -20.66
N PRO A 17 -12.75 -27.35 -20.07
CA PRO A 17 -13.22 -27.84 -18.78
C PRO A 17 -13.51 -29.33 -18.94
N ASP A 18 -12.76 -30.13 -18.19
CA ASP A 18 -12.92 -31.58 -18.08
C ASP A 18 -14.38 -31.84 -17.69
N LEU A 19 -15.20 -32.19 -18.69
CA LEU A 19 -16.60 -32.57 -18.55
C LEU A 19 -16.67 -33.94 -17.84
N LYS A 20 -16.20 -33.97 -16.59
CA LYS A 20 -16.40 -35.06 -15.63
C LYS A 20 -17.82 -34.97 -15.08
N GLY A 21 -18.78 -35.23 -15.95
CA GLY A 21 -20.12 -35.66 -15.56
C GLY A 21 -20.22 -37.16 -15.77
N PRO A 22 -20.45 -37.98 -14.73
CA PRO A 22 -20.66 -39.41 -14.92
C PRO A 22 -22.07 -39.60 -15.43
N LEU A 23 -22.28 -39.42 -16.74
CA LEU A 23 -23.38 -40.08 -17.41
C LEU A 23 -23.05 -41.58 -17.35
N LYS A 24 -23.42 -42.20 -16.22
CA LYS A 24 -23.42 -43.66 -16.09
C LYS A 24 -24.13 -44.21 -17.32
N PRO A 25 -23.55 -45.18 -18.04
CA PRO A 25 -24.26 -45.85 -19.10
C PRO A 25 -25.55 -46.41 -18.50
N VAL A 26 -26.68 -45.87 -18.95
CA VAL A 26 -28.00 -46.34 -18.50
C VAL A 26 -28.04 -47.81 -18.87
N SER A 27 -28.22 -48.66 -17.86
CA SER A 27 -28.22 -50.11 -18.04
C SER A 27 -29.30 -50.44 -19.06
N GLU A 28 -28.89 -50.91 -20.25
CA GLU A 28 -29.74 -51.10 -21.43
C GLU A 28 -30.88 -52.11 -21.23
N THR A 29 -30.98 -52.76 -20.07
CA THR A 29 -32.10 -53.66 -19.77
C THR A 29 -32.55 -53.52 -18.31
N THR A 30 -33.76 -53.03 -18.14
CA THR A 30 -34.40 -52.95 -16.80
C THR A 30 -34.69 -54.38 -16.32
N PRO A 31 -34.59 -54.71 -15.01
CA PRO A 31 -34.92 -56.05 -14.51
C PRO A 31 -36.33 -56.53 -14.88
N VAL A 32 -37.27 -55.59 -15.03
CA VAL A 32 -38.64 -55.89 -15.48
C VAL A 32 -38.69 -56.28 -16.96
N GLU A 33 -37.83 -55.70 -17.81
CA GLU A 33 -37.72 -56.01 -19.24
C GLU A 33 -37.11 -57.39 -19.49
N ARG A 34 -36.12 -57.78 -18.68
CA ARG A 34 -35.61 -59.16 -18.68
C ARG A 34 -36.68 -60.16 -18.24
N LEU A 35 -37.48 -59.80 -17.24
CA LEU A 35 -38.56 -60.65 -16.73
C LEU A 35 -39.66 -60.85 -17.80
N THR A 36 -40.09 -59.78 -18.47
CA THR A 36 -41.09 -59.88 -19.54
C THR A 36 -40.54 -60.59 -20.77
N GLY A 37 -39.27 -60.42 -21.14
CA GLY A 37 -38.64 -61.19 -22.21
C GLY A 37 -38.60 -62.69 -21.92
N VAL A 38 -38.23 -63.08 -20.69
CA VAL A 38 -38.26 -64.48 -20.25
C VAL A 38 -39.68 -65.03 -20.22
N ALA A 39 -40.64 -64.26 -19.69
CA ALA A 39 -42.05 -64.66 -19.65
C ALA A 39 -42.63 -64.86 -21.07
N ALA A 40 -42.31 -63.98 -22.01
CA ALA A 40 -42.72 -64.11 -23.41
C ALA A 40 -42.11 -65.34 -24.10
N GLY A 41 -40.85 -65.67 -23.78
CA GLY A 41 -40.21 -66.90 -24.27
C GLY A 41 -40.90 -68.16 -23.73
N ILE A 42 -41.22 -68.19 -22.44
CA ILE A 42 -41.91 -69.31 -21.80
C ILE A 42 -43.32 -69.48 -22.39
N THR A 43 -44.07 -68.39 -22.58
CA THR A 43 -45.42 -68.46 -23.17
C THR A 43 -45.40 -68.91 -24.62
N ALA A 44 -44.39 -68.51 -25.41
CA ALA A 44 -44.23 -69.01 -26.78
C ALA A 44 -43.97 -70.52 -26.82
N ILE A 45 -43.10 -71.04 -25.95
CA ILE A 45 -42.79 -72.48 -25.86
C ILE A 45 -44.03 -73.27 -25.42
N LEU A 46 -44.76 -72.78 -24.40
CA LEU A 46 -46.00 -73.40 -23.93
C LEU A 46 -47.09 -73.39 -25.00
N ALA A 47 -47.26 -72.28 -25.72
CA ALA A 47 -48.24 -72.16 -26.80
C ALA A 47 -47.94 -73.15 -27.95
N LEU A 48 -46.67 -73.26 -28.37
CA LEU A 48 -46.26 -74.23 -29.38
C LEU A 48 -46.49 -75.67 -28.91
N SER A 49 -46.20 -75.97 -27.65
CA SER A 49 -46.43 -77.29 -27.06
C SER A 49 -47.91 -77.65 -27.00
N ALA A 50 -48.77 -76.71 -26.62
CA ALA A 50 -50.23 -76.89 -26.57
C ALA A 50 -50.83 -77.10 -27.97
N MET A 51 -50.35 -76.38 -28.99
CA MET A 51 -50.79 -76.57 -30.38
C MET A 51 -50.50 -77.99 -30.90
N VAL A 52 -49.36 -78.57 -30.53
CA VAL A 52 -48.96 -79.92 -30.97
C VAL A 52 -49.77 -81.02 -30.27
N VAL A 53 -50.14 -80.83 -29.01
CA VAL A 53 -50.81 -81.85 -28.20
C VAL A 53 -52.33 -81.89 -28.44
N GLU A 54 -52.99 -80.74 -28.54
CA GLU A 54 -54.47 -80.67 -28.49
C GLU A 54 -55.11 -80.34 -29.85
N GLY A 55 -54.39 -79.69 -30.77
CA GLY A 55 -54.81 -79.48 -32.18
C GLY A 55 -56.12 -78.71 -32.42
N GLY A 56 -56.79 -78.22 -31.38
CA GLY A 56 -58.06 -77.53 -31.48
C GLY A 56 -57.95 -76.14 -32.10
N THR A 57 -58.87 -75.78 -33.01
CA THR A 57 -58.87 -74.49 -33.73
C THR A 57 -58.82 -73.28 -32.78
N VAL A 58 -59.47 -73.39 -31.61
CA VAL A 58 -59.46 -72.35 -30.58
C VAL A 58 -58.08 -72.15 -29.95
N VAL A 59 -57.33 -73.24 -29.74
CA VAL A 59 -55.97 -73.21 -29.15
C VAL A 59 -54.97 -72.59 -30.11
N VAL A 60 -55.10 -72.89 -31.41
CA VAL A 60 -54.24 -72.31 -32.46
C VAL A 60 -54.44 -70.79 -32.56
N VAL A 61 -55.69 -70.32 -32.57
CA VAL A 61 -55.99 -68.87 -32.62
C VAL A 61 -55.51 -68.15 -31.36
N ALA A 62 -55.71 -68.74 -30.18
CA ALA A 62 -55.23 -68.18 -28.91
C ALA A 62 -53.70 -68.10 -28.83
N GLY A 63 -52.99 -69.10 -29.36
CA GLY A 63 -51.54 -69.10 -29.39
C GLY A 63 -50.95 -68.06 -30.35
N ILE A 64 -51.52 -67.85 -31.53
CA ILE A 64 -51.08 -66.80 -32.47
C ILE A 64 -51.24 -65.40 -31.86
N LEU A 65 -52.38 -65.13 -31.20
CA LEU A 65 -52.63 -63.86 -30.51
C LEU A 65 -51.64 -63.62 -29.37
N SER A 66 -51.27 -64.68 -28.64
CA SER A 66 -50.30 -64.60 -27.54
C SER A 66 -48.88 -64.28 -28.03
N ILE A 67 -48.50 -64.80 -29.20
CA ILE A 67 -47.20 -64.52 -29.83
C ILE A 67 -47.08 -63.06 -30.28
N ILE A 68 -48.19 -62.41 -30.69
CA ILE A 68 -48.19 -61.00 -31.11
C ILE A 68 -48.20 -60.06 -29.90
N MET A 69 -48.91 -60.43 -28.82
CA MET A 69 -49.05 -59.57 -27.66
C MET A 69 -47.74 -59.42 -26.87
N GLY A 70 -46.87 -60.44 -26.85
CA GLY A 70 -45.57 -60.40 -26.17
C GLY A 70 -44.64 -59.29 -26.70
N PRO A 71 -44.31 -59.26 -28.00
CA PRO A 71 -43.51 -58.22 -28.62
C PRO A 71 -44.12 -56.82 -28.49
N TYR A 72 -45.45 -56.71 -28.55
CA TYR A 72 -46.14 -55.44 -28.41
C TYR A 72 -46.04 -54.88 -26.98
N ALA A 73 -46.23 -55.73 -25.97
CA ALA A 73 -46.04 -55.36 -24.57
C ALA A 73 -44.58 -54.98 -24.27
N TYR A 74 -43.62 -55.73 -24.83
CA TYR A 74 -42.20 -55.41 -24.74
C TYR A 74 -41.89 -54.02 -25.32
N TYR A 75 -42.38 -53.73 -26.54
CA TYR A 75 -42.19 -52.43 -27.19
C TYR A 75 -42.79 -51.26 -26.40
N GLN A 76 -43.99 -51.44 -25.82
CA GLN A 76 -44.58 -50.41 -24.95
C GLN A 76 -43.73 -50.18 -23.68
N GLN A 77 -43.20 -51.25 -23.11
CA GLN A 77 -42.40 -51.17 -21.90
C GLN A 77 -41.05 -50.47 -22.13
N THR A 78 -40.41 -50.69 -23.29
CA THR A 78 -39.20 -49.97 -23.69
C THR A 78 -39.48 -48.46 -23.81
N LYS A 79 -40.58 -48.07 -24.47
CA LYS A 79 -40.96 -46.65 -24.59
C LYS A 79 -41.23 -45.97 -23.25
N LEU A 80 -41.87 -46.66 -22.31
CA LEU A 80 -42.09 -46.13 -20.96
C LEU A 80 -40.77 -45.97 -20.20
N THR A 81 -39.82 -46.88 -20.41
CA THR A 81 -38.48 -46.83 -19.83
C THR A 81 -37.69 -45.64 -20.39
N ASP A 82 -37.69 -45.44 -21.71
CA ASP A 82 -37.01 -44.32 -22.37
C ASP A 82 -37.54 -42.97 -21.86
N VAL A 83 -38.86 -42.83 -21.73
CA VAL A 83 -39.48 -41.60 -21.19
C VAL A 83 -39.07 -41.35 -19.75
N LYS A 84 -38.95 -42.40 -18.92
CA LYS A 84 -38.49 -42.27 -17.54
C LYS A 84 -37.01 -41.85 -17.49
N THR A 85 -36.16 -42.47 -18.31
CA THR A 85 -34.74 -42.12 -18.44
C THR A 85 -34.56 -40.68 -18.90
N LEU A 86 -35.35 -40.22 -19.88
CA LEU A 86 -35.32 -38.84 -20.34
C LEU A 86 -35.72 -37.87 -19.21
N LYS A 87 -36.78 -38.17 -18.46
CA LYS A 87 -37.17 -37.36 -17.30
C LYS A 87 -36.09 -37.29 -16.22
N GLU A 88 -35.47 -38.41 -15.90
CA GLU A 88 -34.35 -38.46 -14.94
C GLU A 88 -33.14 -37.67 -15.44
N THR A 89 -32.86 -37.74 -16.75
CA THR A 89 -31.78 -36.98 -17.39
C THR A 89 -32.09 -35.48 -17.38
N THR A 90 -33.30 -35.06 -17.72
CA THR A 90 -33.73 -33.66 -17.63
C THR A 90 -33.62 -33.14 -16.20
N ALA A 91 -34.07 -33.92 -15.21
CA ALA A 91 -33.95 -33.54 -13.81
C ALA A 91 -32.47 -33.49 -13.33
N ALA A 92 -31.59 -34.31 -13.90
CA ALA A 92 -30.15 -34.22 -13.65
C ALA A 92 -29.54 -32.96 -14.28
N VAL A 93 -29.91 -32.64 -15.52
CA VAL A 93 -29.48 -31.43 -16.22
C VAL A 93 -29.98 -30.18 -15.51
N GLU A 94 -31.24 -30.13 -15.07
CA GLU A 94 -31.79 -29.02 -14.29
C GLU A 94 -31.03 -28.80 -12.98
N ARG A 95 -30.66 -29.88 -12.28
CA ARG A 95 -29.83 -29.79 -11.07
C ARG A 95 -28.46 -29.20 -11.38
N GLU A 96 -27.86 -29.60 -12.49
CA GLU A 96 -26.54 -29.12 -12.89
C GLU A 96 -26.58 -27.65 -13.32
N VAL A 97 -27.60 -27.24 -14.08
CA VAL A 97 -27.83 -25.83 -14.42
C VAL A 97 -28.05 -25.00 -13.16
N LYS A 98 -28.79 -25.51 -12.18
CA LYS A 98 -28.97 -24.83 -10.89
C LYS A 98 -27.65 -24.69 -10.14
N ARG A 99 -26.84 -25.76 -10.07
CA ARG A 99 -25.50 -25.74 -9.46
C ARG A 99 -24.61 -24.70 -10.12
N LEU A 100 -24.53 -24.70 -11.45
CA LEU A 100 -23.73 -23.74 -12.21
C LEU A 100 -24.22 -22.30 -12.03
N LYS A 101 -25.54 -22.09 -11.94
CA LYS A 101 -26.11 -20.78 -11.64
C LYS A 101 -25.72 -20.29 -10.24
N ASP A 102 -25.79 -21.17 -9.25
CA ASP A 102 -25.40 -20.84 -7.87
C ASP A 102 -23.90 -20.52 -7.78
N GLU A 103 -23.06 -21.27 -8.52
CA GLU A 103 -21.63 -21.00 -8.64
C GLU A 103 -21.34 -19.67 -9.36
N ASN A 104 -22.10 -19.35 -10.41
CA ASN A 104 -21.97 -18.08 -11.11
C ASN A 104 -22.34 -16.89 -10.21
N ILE A 105 -23.42 -17.01 -9.42
CA ILE A 105 -23.81 -16.00 -8.42
C ILE A 105 -22.71 -15.81 -7.38
N LYS A 106 -22.12 -16.92 -6.89
CA LYS A 106 -21.02 -16.85 -5.92
C LYS A 106 -19.79 -16.16 -6.51
N LEU A 107 -19.44 -16.48 -7.75
CA LEU A 107 -18.31 -15.86 -8.44
C LEU A 107 -18.55 -14.37 -8.70
N ALA A 108 -19.76 -13.99 -9.13
CA ALA A 108 -20.15 -12.59 -9.29
C ALA A 108 -19.99 -11.81 -7.97
N LYS A 109 -20.43 -12.39 -6.85
CA LYS A 109 -20.23 -11.79 -5.53
C LYS A 109 -18.73 -11.64 -5.19
N THR A 110 -17.91 -12.63 -5.49
CA THR A 110 -16.46 -12.53 -5.30
C THR A 110 -15.84 -11.41 -6.14
N VAL A 111 -16.31 -11.21 -7.38
CA VAL A 111 -15.86 -10.09 -8.22
C VAL A 111 -16.28 -8.74 -7.61
N ASP A 112 -17.50 -8.64 -7.08
CA ASP A 112 -17.95 -7.42 -6.39
C ASP A 112 -17.11 -7.13 -5.13
N ASP A 113 -16.85 -8.15 -4.29
CA ASP A 113 -16.00 -8.02 -3.09
C ASP A 113 -14.56 -7.61 -3.46
N LEU A 114 -14.03 -8.11 -4.59
CA LEU A 114 -12.73 -7.70 -5.14
C LEU A 114 -12.76 -6.26 -5.65
N GLY A 115 -13.88 -5.81 -6.25
CA GLY A 115 -14.09 -4.43 -6.65
C GLY A 115 -14.03 -3.46 -5.46
N GLU A 116 -14.73 -3.78 -4.37
CA GLU A 116 -14.69 -2.99 -3.13
C GLU A 116 -13.26 -2.94 -2.53
N THR A 117 -12.51 -4.03 -2.64
CA THR A 117 -11.11 -4.06 -2.19
C THR A 117 -10.22 -3.17 -3.07
N ILE A 118 -10.46 -3.11 -4.38
CA ILE A 118 -9.73 -2.24 -5.30
C ILE A 118 -10.05 -0.76 -5.02
N ASP A 119 -11.33 -0.43 -4.79
CA ASP A 119 -11.74 0.92 -4.41
C ASP A 119 -11.07 1.35 -3.10
N GLY A 120 -11.01 0.45 -2.10
CA GLY A 120 -10.28 0.71 -0.86
C GLY A 120 -8.77 0.90 -1.05
N LEU A 121 -8.14 0.22 -2.01
CA LEU A 121 -6.72 0.43 -2.35
C LEU A 121 -6.51 1.77 -3.07
N GLN A 122 -7.45 2.23 -3.87
CA GLN A 122 -7.42 3.56 -4.49
C GLN A 122 -7.51 4.65 -3.43
N ASP A 123 -8.44 4.54 -2.47
CA ASP A 123 -8.57 5.49 -1.36
C ASP A 123 -7.29 5.58 -0.51
N ILE A 124 -6.63 4.44 -0.28
CA ILE A 124 -5.33 4.40 0.42
C ILE A 124 -4.23 5.09 -0.41
N GLY A 125 -4.23 4.93 -1.74
CA GLY A 125 -3.33 5.62 -2.65
C GLY A 125 -3.47 7.14 -2.57
N ASP A 126 -4.72 7.63 -2.62
CA ASP A 126 -5.03 9.06 -2.52
C ASP A 126 -4.62 9.62 -1.14
N ALA A 127 -4.86 8.87 -0.06
CA ALA A 127 -4.44 9.25 1.28
C ALA A 127 -2.90 9.34 1.40
N LEU A 128 -2.17 8.39 0.80
CA LEU A 128 -0.71 8.42 0.77
C LEU A 128 -0.16 9.60 -0.05
N GLU A 129 -0.78 9.95 -1.17
CA GLU A 129 -0.40 11.13 -1.97
C GLU A 129 -0.60 12.43 -1.17
N VAL A 130 -1.71 12.56 -0.44
CA VAL A 130 -1.95 13.71 0.45
C VAL A 130 -0.90 13.78 1.57
N ILE A 131 -0.54 12.65 2.17
CA ILE A 131 0.49 12.59 3.22
C ILE A 131 1.86 12.98 2.66
N GLN A 132 2.24 12.46 1.49
CA GLN A 132 3.52 12.79 0.84
C GLN A 132 3.61 14.29 0.52
N ASN A 133 2.55 14.86 -0.07
CA ASN A 133 2.47 16.30 -0.35
C ASN A 133 2.55 17.14 0.93
N THR A 134 1.93 16.67 2.03
CA THR A 134 1.99 17.36 3.32
C THR A 134 3.37 17.26 3.98
N GLN A 135 4.06 16.12 3.85
CA GLN A 135 5.41 15.95 4.39
C GLN A 135 6.44 16.81 3.66
N ASP A 136 6.42 16.87 2.32
CA ASP A 136 7.33 17.74 1.55
C ASP A 136 7.11 19.23 1.87
N GLN A 137 5.85 19.64 2.05
CA GLN A 137 5.51 20.99 2.53
C GLN A 137 5.97 21.24 3.97
N SER A 138 5.93 20.23 4.84
CA SER A 138 6.36 20.35 6.24
C SER A 138 7.89 20.43 6.36
N VAL A 139 8.63 19.69 5.53
CA VAL A 139 10.11 19.74 5.51
C VAL A 139 10.59 21.09 4.98
N SER A 140 10.02 21.58 3.88
CA SER A 140 10.35 22.89 3.34
C SER A 140 9.96 24.04 4.27
N ALA A 141 8.82 23.94 4.96
CA ALA A 141 8.43 24.90 6.00
C ALA A 141 9.38 24.88 7.21
N PHE A 142 9.83 23.69 7.63
CA PHE A 142 10.78 23.54 8.73
C PHE A 142 12.17 24.07 8.35
N GLU A 143 12.68 23.77 7.15
CA GLU A 143 13.94 24.31 6.65
C GLU A 143 13.91 25.85 6.59
N LYS A 144 12.81 26.41 6.08
CA LYS A 144 12.59 27.85 6.07
C LYS A 144 12.59 28.44 7.49
N GLN A 145 11.93 27.79 8.44
CA GLN A 145 11.89 28.25 9.84
C GLN A 145 13.25 28.18 10.52
N VAL A 146 14.07 27.17 10.22
CA VAL A 146 15.45 27.07 10.72
C VAL A 146 16.30 28.19 10.14
N GLU A 147 16.17 28.49 8.85
CA GLU A 147 16.93 29.56 8.20
C GLU A 147 16.52 30.94 8.73
N GLU A 148 15.22 31.20 8.89
CA GLU A 148 14.70 32.42 9.54
C GLU A 148 15.22 32.56 10.98
N ASN A 149 15.27 31.46 11.75
CA ASN A 149 15.84 31.47 13.11
C ASN A 149 17.34 31.78 13.11
N LYS A 150 18.12 31.21 12.18
CA LYS A 150 19.54 31.56 12.04
C LYS A 150 19.73 33.04 11.73
N GLU A 151 18.91 33.60 10.84
CA GLU A 151 18.95 35.01 10.49
C GLU A 151 18.59 35.90 11.69
N ILE A 152 17.54 35.54 12.44
CA ILE A 152 17.16 36.23 13.68
C ILE A 152 18.30 36.16 14.71
N LEU A 153 18.92 34.99 14.91
CA LEU A 153 20.05 34.84 15.83
C LEU A 153 21.25 35.68 15.39
N ALA A 154 21.55 35.75 14.09
CA ALA A 154 22.62 36.60 13.57
C ALA A 154 22.33 38.09 13.83
N ARG A 155 21.10 38.55 13.56
CA ARG A 155 20.65 39.92 13.85
C ARG A 155 20.66 40.24 15.34
N MET A 156 20.24 39.30 16.20
CA MET A 156 20.28 39.44 17.65
C MET A 156 21.72 39.51 18.16
N LYS A 157 22.61 38.64 17.68
CA LYS A 157 24.04 38.66 18.01
C LYS A 157 24.68 39.99 17.60
N GLN A 158 24.35 40.50 16.42
CA GLN A 158 24.81 41.81 15.95
C GLN A 158 24.25 42.96 16.79
N SER A 159 22.95 42.93 17.15
CA SER A 159 22.32 43.95 18.00
C SER A 159 22.87 43.96 19.42
N THR A 160 23.09 42.80 20.02
CA THR A 160 23.70 42.66 21.34
C THR A 160 25.14 43.16 21.34
N ARG A 161 25.95 42.76 20.34
CA ARG A 161 27.33 43.27 20.19
C ARG A 161 27.36 44.80 20.01
N GLY A 162 26.46 45.34 19.18
CA GLY A 162 26.33 46.79 18.99
C GLY A 162 25.98 47.54 20.28
N ARG A 163 25.06 47.00 21.09
CA ARG A 163 24.71 47.56 22.41
C ARG A 163 25.87 47.50 23.40
N VAL A 164 26.61 46.39 23.42
CA VAL A 164 27.81 46.25 24.25
C VAL A 164 28.82 47.34 23.86
N ILE A 165 29.14 47.48 22.58
CA ILE A 165 30.09 48.49 22.10
C ILE A 165 29.63 49.91 22.42
N GLN A 166 28.36 50.21 22.21
CA GLN A 166 27.82 51.52 22.57
C GLN A 166 27.99 51.82 24.06
N ASN A 167 27.79 50.83 24.93
CA ASN A 167 28.03 50.97 26.37
C ASN A 167 29.53 51.14 26.68
N LEU A 168 30.42 50.36 26.05
CA LEU A 168 31.88 50.48 26.24
C LEU A 168 32.38 51.87 25.80
N ILE A 169 31.94 52.35 24.64
CA ILE A 169 32.26 53.70 24.13
C ILE A 169 31.74 54.76 25.12
N SER A 170 30.51 54.61 25.63
CA SER A 170 29.97 55.55 26.62
C SER A 170 30.76 55.58 27.93
N ILE A 171 31.37 54.47 28.34
CA ILE A 171 32.23 54.41 29.53
C ILE A 171 33.55 55.11 29.27
N ILE A 172 34.16 54.89 28.10
CA ILE A 172 35.40 55.56 27.70
C ILE A 172 35.21 57.08 27.66
N TYR A 173 34.12 57.56 27.06
CA TYR A 173 33.79 58.99 27.05
C TYR A 173 33.46 59.57 28.43
N ARG A 174 33.07 58.74 29.41
CA ARG A 174 32.83 59.19 30.79
C ARG A 174 34.12 59.23 31.61
N GLY A 175 35.08 58.37 31.30
CA GLY A 175 36.38 58.34 31.98
C GLY A 175 37.32 59.46 31.56
N ASP A 176 37.14 60.03 30.36
CA ASP A 176 37.80 61.28 29.94
C ASP A 176 37.24 62.47 30.76
N SER A 177 37.92 62.77 31.86
CA SER A 177 37.49 63.77 32.83
C SER A 177 37.88 65.18 32.42
N ASN A 178 38.95 65.30 31.63
CA ASN A 178 39.53 66.58 31.24
C ASN A 178 39.13 67.02 29.81
N GLN A 179 38.42 66.16 29.06
CA GLN A 179 37.94 66.36 27.69
C GLN A 179 39.06 66.61 26.66
N ASP A 180 40.27 66.15 26.95
CA ASP A 180 41.41 66.28 26.03
C ASP A 180 41.44 65.17 24.96
N ASN A 181 40.49 64.22 25.04
CA ASN A 181 40.37 63.05 24.18
C ASN A 181 41.58 62.11 24.21
N ILE A 182 42.40 62.14 25.27
CA ILE A 182 43.58 61.30 25.49
C ILE A 182 43.47 60.65 26.87
N ILE A 183 43.43 59.31 26.90
CA ILE A 183 43.30 58.59 28.17
C ILE A 183 44.63 58.59 28.94
N CYS A 184 44.68 59.34 30.04
CA CYS A 184 45.85 59.45 30.92
C CYS A 184 45.88 58.33 31.98
N ASP A 185 47.04 58.07 32.60
CA ASP A 185 47.22 56.94 33.55
C ASP A 185 46.27 57.02 34.75
N GLU A 186 45.86 58.24 35.14
CA GLU A 186 44.88 58.50 36.19
C GLU A 186 43.43 58.18 35.78
N GLU A 187 43.10 58.26 34.49
CA GLU A 187 41.76 58.00 33.93
C GLU A 187 41.58 56.54 33.51
N VAL A 188 42.69 55.84 33.25
CA VAL A 188 42.71 54.43 32.86
C VAL A 188 42.01 53.56 33.89
N ASP A 189 42.23 53.80 35.18
CA ASP A 189 41.60 52.99 36.25
C ASP A 189 40.08 53.14 36.30
N GLU A 190 39.57 54.36 36.05
CA GLU A 190 38.14 54.64 36.02
C GLU A 190 37.48 54.00 34.79
N VAL A 191 38.15 54.07 33.63
CA VAL A 191 37.71 53.40 32.40
C VAL A 191 37.71 51.88 32.60
N ILE A 192 38.78 51.29 33.15
CA ILE A 192 38.87 49.84 33.39
C ILE A 192 37.79 49.37 34.36
N SER A 193 37.58 50.09 35.47
CA SER A 193 36.53 49.76 36.43
C SER A 193 35.14 49.83 35.81
N GLY A 194 34.86 50.86 35.00
CA GLY A 194 33.58 50.98 34.31
C GLY A 194 33.35 49.86 33.29
N LEU A 195 34.40 49.42 32.59
CA LEU A 195 34.31 48.34 31.60
C LEU A 195 34.10 46.97 32.26
N LYS A 196 34.62 46.74 33.46
CA LYS A 196 34.38 45.53 34.26
C LYS A 196 32.93 45.37 34.71
N ASP A 197 32.24 46.48 34.96
CA ASP A 197 30.85 46.49 35.40
C ASP A 197 29.85 46.21 34.26
N VAL A 198 30.32 46.11 33.00
CA VAL A 198 29.47 45.78 31.86
C VAL A 198 29.13 44.28 31.84
N ALA A 199 27.85 43.98 32.05
CA ALA A 199 27.35 42.60 31.99
C ALA A 199 27.61 41.95 30.62
N GLY A 200 28.28 40.80 30.63
CA GLY A 200 28.48 39.95 29.44
C GLY A 200 29.84 40.11 28.74
N VAL A 201 30.80 40.84 29.33
CA VAL A 201 32.17 40.97 28.79
C VAL A 201 33.19 40.70 29.90
N THR A 202 34.20 39.88 29.61
CA THR A 202 35.39 39.72 30.46
C THR A 202 36.51 40.59 29.89
N VAL A 203 37.11 41.42 30.74
CA VAL A 203 38.14 42.39 30.36
C VAL A 203 39.50 41.93 30.89
N TYR A 204 40.49 41.81 30.01
CA TYR A 204 41.88 41.55 30.41
C TYR A 204 42.58 42.87 30.73
N GLU A 205 42.60 43.25 32.01
CA GLU A 205 43.10 44.57 32.47
C GLU A 205 44.50 44.91 31.99
N ASP A 206 45.44 43.98 32.10
CA ASP A 206 46.84 44.23 31.75
C ASP A 206 46.99 44.57 30.26
N ARG A 207 46.23 43.86 29.41
CA ARG A 207 46.23 44.05 27.96
C ARG A 207 45.49 45.33 27.58
N LEU A 208 44.37 45.59 28.25
CA LEU A 208 43.59 46.80 28.02
C LEU A 208 44.40 48.03 28.41
N ARG A 209 44.98 48.06 29.62
CA ARG A 209 45.83 49.14 30.12
C ARG A 209 46.98 49.44 29.14
N ALA A 210 47.69 48.42 28.68
CA ALA A 210 48.75 48.59 27.67
C ALA A 210 48.25 49.14 26.32
N ALA A 211 46.99 48.87 25.96
CA ALA A 211 46.40 49.30 24.71
C ALA A 211 45.82 50.73 24.75
N ILE A 212 45.43 51.23 25.93
CA ILE A 212 44.70 52.50 26.09
C ILE A 212 45.52 53.65 26.67
N VAL A 213 46.56 53.37 27.47
CA VAL A 213 47.39 54.41 28.12
C VAL A 213 48.02 55.33 27.06
N GLY A 214 47.74 56.62 27.14
CA GLY A 214 48.31 57.65 26.27
C GLY A 214 47.79 57.64 24.83
N LYS A 215 46.68 56.94 24.56
CA LYS A 215 46.06 56.89 23.23
C LYS A 215 44.83 57.79 23.15
N SER A 216 44.52 58.23 21.93
CA SER A 216 43.30 58.97 21.67
C SER A 216 42.06 58.10 21.83
N ILE A 217 40.93 58.71 22.21
CA ILE A 217 39.64 58.01 22.27
C ILE A 217 39.33 57.30 20.95
N GLU A 218 39.64 57.89 19.80
CA GLU A 218 39.46 57.24 18.48
C GLU A 218 40.25 55.93 18.36
N SER A 219 41.51 55.93 18.82
CA SER A 219 42.34 54.72 18.82
C SER A 219 41.82 53.66 19.81
N VAL A 220 41.23 54.11 20.93
CA VAL A 220 40.60 53.21 21.91
C VAL A 220 39.29 52.65 21.36
N VAL A 221 38.52 53.45 20.60
CA VAL A 221 37.32 53.00 19.89
C VAL A 221 37.68 51.94 18.86
N ASP A 222 38.79 52.08 18.13
CA ASP A 222 39.29 51.05 17.22
C ASP A 222 39.65 49.75 17.96
N VAL A 223 40.25 49.85 19.15
CA VAL A 223 40.53 48.71 20.05
C VAL A 223 39.24 48.05 20.54
N VAL A 224 38.19 48.82 20.82
CA VAL A 224 36.87 48.29 21.19
C VAL A 224 36.15 47.71 19.97
N GLN A 225 36.36 48.23 18.76
CA GLN A 225 35.81 47.65 17.53
C GLN A 225 36.42 46.28 17.19
N ASN A 226 37.59 45.94 17.74
CA ASN A 226 38.13 44.58 17.66
C ASN A 226 37.22 43.52 18.33
N LEU A 227 36.22 43.92 19.14
CA LEU A 227 35.17 43.02 19.62
C LEU A 227 34.18 42.56 18.54
N LEU A 228 34.10 43.26 17.40
CA LEU A 228 33.25 42.91 16.27
C LEU A 228 33.94 42.00 15.26
N SER A 229 35.27 42.04 15.19
CA SER A 229 36.03 41.25 14.22
C SER A 229 36.24 39.83 14.75
N GLU A 230 35.52 38.87 14.16
CA GLU A 230 35.62 37.43 14.50
C GLU A 230 36.98 36.78 14.14
N SER A 231 37.98 37.58 13.76
CA SER A 231 39.24 37.13 13.17
C SER A 231 40.49 37.52 13.96
N VAL A 232 40.37 38.01 15.20
CA VAL A 232 41.55 38.34 16.02
C VAL A 232 42.02 37.08 16.76
N PRO A 233 43.29 36.65 16.58
CA PRO A 233 43.87 35.51 17.29
C PRO A 233 43.70 35.64 18.81
N SER A 234 43.43 34.53 19.52
CA SER A 234 43.14 34.51 20.97
C SER A 234 44.23 35.17 21.84
N GLU A 235 45.46 35.29 21.33
CA GLU A 235 46.58 35.91 22.01
C GLU A 235 46.45 37.45 22.12
N ASP A 236 45.72 38.08 21.19
CA ASP A 236 45.54 39.55 21.09
C ASP A 236 44.14 40.01 21.53
N GLN A 237 43.28 39.10 21.99
CA GLN A 237 41.94 39.44 22.48
C GLN A 237 42.05 40.18 23.82
N ILE A 238 41.58 41.43 23.82
CA ILE A 238 41.51 42.31 25.01
C ILE A 238 40.18 42.12 25.75
N PHE A 239 39.15 41.66 25.03
CA PHE A 239 37.81 41.47 25.53
C PHE A 239 37.25 40.12 25.06
N GLU A 240 36.57 39.42 25.96
CA GLU A 240 35.88 38.17 25.68
C GLU A 240 34.38 38.34 25.94
N VAL A 241 33.55 38.18 24.91
CA VAL A 241 32.09 38.22 25.08
C VAL A 241 31.67 36.89 25.66
N LEU A 242 31.06 36.89 26.85
CA LEU A 242 30.39 35.71 27.40
C LEU A 242 29.23 35.38 26.47
N SER A 243 29.46 34.48 25.51
CA SER A 243 28.36 33.88 24.77
C SER A 243 27.49 33.18 25.80
N MET A 244 26.23 33.57 25.91
CA MET A 244 25.23 32.79 26.61
C MET A 244 25.06 31.45 25.88
N SER A 245 25.96 30.53 26.16
CA SER A 245 25.82 29.11 25.93
C SER A 245 25.86 28.47 27.31
N GLU A 246 24.79 27.73 27.61
CA GLU A 246 24.63 26.84 28.75
C GLU A 246 24.22 27.48 30.10
N LYS A 247 22.90 27.64 30.24
CA LYS A 247 22.16 26.93 31.30
C LYS A 247 20.93 26.26 30.72
#